data_AF-A0A1F8XTQ1-F1
#
_entry.id   AF-A0A1F8XTQ1-F1
#
_cell.length_a   1.000
_cell.length_b   1.000
_cell.length_c   1.000
_cell.angle_alpha   90.00
_cell.angle_beta   90.00
_cell.angle_gamma   90.00
#
_symmetry.space_group_name_H-M   'P 1'
#
loop_
_entity.id
_entity.type
_entity.pdbx_description
1 polymer ?
#
loop_
_entity_poly.entity_id
_entity_poly.type
_entity_poly.pdbx_seq_one_letter_code
_entity_poly.pdbx_strand_id
1 'polypeptide(L)'
;MQDVIRIDLKRGVQVEKRYKKLTRAERYDVQVLGRITLESSDGKGDSYICNTLNVSLSGALVETGSLIPMGSLLKYSFCMPGFTIPVNVIGEVVRGEKDDEDERKSKPRVKVQKMYRYGIIFLDMRDEDKKAMESYLIRCQNMPPQPDPGA
;
A
#
# COMPACT_ATOMS: atom_id res chain seq x y z
N MET A 1 22.69 18.01 26.09
CA MET A 1 22.65 17.10 27.25
C MET A 1 22.66 15.69 26.69
N GLN A 2 23.67 14.90 27.05
CA GLN A 2 23.88 13.53 26.57
C GLN A 2 23.16 12.56 27.51
N ASP A 3 22.30 11.70 26.99
CA ASP A 3 21.71 10.60 27.76
C ASP A 3 22.50 9.31 27.53
N VAL A 4 23.10 8.83 28.61
CA VAL A 4 23.83 7.56 28.69
C VAL A 4 22.83 6.44 28.98
N ILE A 5 22.74 5.47 28.07
CA ILE A 5 21.89 4.29 28.26
C ILE A 5 22.73 3.19 28.93
N ARG A 6 22.38 2.86 30.18
CA ARG A 6 22.84 1.62 30.84
C ARG A 6 21.89 0.48 30.46
N ILE A 7 22.44 -0.57 29.85
CA ILE A 7 21.70 -1.77 29.47
C ILE A 7 21.98 -2.84 30.52
N ASP A 8 20.95 -3.22 31.27
CA ASP A 8 21.01 -4.36 32.21
C ASP A 8 20.42 -5.60 31.55
N LEU A 9 21.27 -6.63 31.40
CA LEU A 9 21.10 -7.74 30.47
C LEU A 9 20.39 -8.95 31.11
N LYS A 10 19.29 -8.75 31.84
CA LYS A 10 18.55 -9.86 32.47
C LYS A 10 17.05 -9.57 32.58
N ARG A 11 16.31 -9.81 31.50
CA ARG A 11 14.94 -10.37 31.47
C ARG A 11 14.36 -10.19 30.07
N GLY A 12 13.66 -11.23 29.60
CA GLY A 12 13.13 -11.34 28.24
C GLY A 12 12.48 -10.05 27.77
N VAL A 13 12.99 -9.54 26.64
CA VAL A 13 12.42 -8.40 25.95
C VAL A 13 11.09 -8.85 25.35
N GLN A 14 9.99 -8.68 26.11
CA GLN A 14 8.71 -8.44 25.45
C GLN A 14 8.87 -7.12 24.72
N VAL A 15 9.19 -7.21 23.42
CA VAL A 15 9.05 -6.07 22.52
C VAL A 15 7.55 -5.81 22.45
N GLU A 16 7.07 -5.02 23.40
CA GLU A 16 5.75 -4.41 23.36
C GLU A 16 5.80 -3.47 22.16
N LYS A 17 5.53 -4.03 20.97
CA LYS A 17 5.23 -3.25 19.77
C LYS A 17 3.96 -2.48 20.13
N ARG A 18 4.14 -1.30 20.72
CA ARG A 18 3.13 -0.27 20.78
C ARG A 18 2.83 0.07 19.33
N TYR A 19 1.93 -0.70 18.73
CA TYR A 19 1.14 -0.23 17.61
C TYR A 19 0.37 0.95 18.19
N LYS A 20 0.97 2.15 18.12
CA LYS A 20 0.22 3.39 18.17
C LYS A 20 -0.98 3.12 17.27
N LYS A 21 -2.19 3.17 17.82
CA LYS A 21 -3.41 3.28 17.04
C LYS A 21 -3.16 4.43 16.09
N LEU A 22 -2.71 4.13 14.88
CA LEU A 22 -2.49 5.09 13.82
C LEU A 22 -3.89 5.62 13.57
N THR A 23 -4.15 6.83 14.08
CA THR A 23 -5.27 7.66 13.68
C THR A 23 -5.39 7.51 12.19
N ARG A 24 -6.46 6.81 11.75
CA ARG A 24 -6.77 6.40 10.38
C ARG A 24 -6.05 7.32 9.41
N ALA A 25 -4.83 6.96 8.99
CA ALA A 25 -4.03 7.81 8.12
C ALA A 25 -4.93 8.13 6.94
N GLU A 26 -5.16 9.41 6.67
CA GLU A 26 -6.13 9.85 5.67
C GLU A 26 -5.87 9.06 4.38
N ARG A 27 -6.80 8.15 4.06
CA ARG A 27 -6.69 7.29 2.89
C ARG A 27 -7.41 8.00 1.78
N TYR A 28 -6.73 8.10 0.66
CA TYR A 28 -7.26 8.72 -0.54
C TYR A 28 -7.54 7.62 -1.52
N ASP A 29 -8.81 7.53 -1.91
CA ASP A 29 -9.22 6.62 -2.97
C ASP A 29 -8.61 7.14 -4.27
N VAL A 30 -7.70 6.36 -4.82
CA VAL A 30 -6.96 6.67 -6.03
C VAL A 30 -6.96 5.41 -6.87
N GLN A 31 -7.52 5.49 -8.07
CA GLN A 31 -7.51 4.39 -9.03
C GLN A 31 -6.38 4.62 -10.01
N VAL A 32 -5.22 4.04 -9.72
CA VAL A 32 -4.04 4.14 -10.57
C VAL A 32 -3.39 2.79 -10.78
N LEU A 33 -2.74 2.64 -11.92
CA LEU A 33 -2.02 1.43 -12.25
C LEU A 33 -0.64 1.47 -11.58
N GLY A 34 -0.34 0.42 -10.83
CA GLY A 34 0.94 0.22 -10.16
C GLY A 34 1.63 -1.05 -10.64
N ARG A 35 2.93 -1.12 -10.41
CA ARG A 35 3.77 -2.30 -10.62
C ARG A 35 4.34 -2.76 -9.29
N ILE A 36 4.16 -4.03 -8.99
CA ILE A 36 4.77 -4.72 -7.87
C ILE A 36 5.93 -5.55 -8.41
N THR A 37 7.07 -5.52 -7.76
CA THR A 37 8.21 -6.38 -8.05
C THR A 37 8.62 -7.07 -6.77
N LEU A 38 8.46 -8.39 -6.70
CA LEU A 38 8.88 -9.18 -5.54
C LEU A 38 10.40 -9.29 -5.51
N GLU A 39 10.99 -9.16 -4.34
CA GLU A 39 12.41 -9.51 -4.17
C GLU A 39 12.54 -11.02 -3.95
N SER A 40 13.15 -11.69 -4.94
CA SER A 40 13.53 -13.10 -4.86
C SER A 40 15.05 -13.23 -4.71
N SER A 41 15.51 -14.24 -3.98
CA SER A 41 16.94 -14.54 -3.76
C SER A 41 17.74 -14.72 -5.05
N ASP A 42 17.07 -15.10 -6.14
CA ASP A 42 17.70 -15.49 -7.40
C ASP A 42 17.88 -14.31 -8.37
N GLY A 43 17.62 -13.07 -7.93
CA GLY A 43 17.80 -11.85 -8.73
C GLY A 43 16.78 -11.65 -9.85
N LYS A 44 15.99 -12.68 -10.19
CA LYS A 44 14.78 -12.59 -11.03
C LYS A 44 13.57 -12.41 -10.12
N GLY A 45 13.32 -11.17 -9.72
CA GLY A 45 12.10 -10.81 -9.02
C GLY A 45 10.89 -10.89 -9.96
N ASP A 46 9.82 -11.55 -9.53
CA ASP A 46 8.57 -11.57 -10.29
C ASP A 46 7.93 -10.17 -10.28
N SER A 47 7.49 -9.72 -11.45
CA SER A 47 6.81 -8.43 -11.59
C SER A 47 5.35 -8.59 -11.95
N TYR A 48 4.48 -7.93 -11.20
CA TYR A 48 3.03 -7.96 -11.39
C TYR A 48 2.49 -6.57 -11.62
N ILE A 49 1.46 -6.48 -12.45
CA ILE A 49 0.64 -5.28 -12.58
C ILE A 49 -0.47 -5.35 -11.54
N CYS A 50 -0.76 -4.23 -10.92
CA CYS A 50 -1.82 -4.08 -9.93
C CYS A 50 -2.57 -2.77 -10.13
N ASN A 51 -3.81 -2.74 -9.65
CA ASN A 51 -4.61 -1.54 -9.54
C ASN A 51 -4.54 -1.06 -8.09
N THR A 52 -4.01 0.14 -7.87
CA THR A 52 -4.11 0.82 -6.57
C THR A 52 -5.55 1.24 -6.38
N LEU A 53 -6.13 0.94 -5.22
CA LEU A 53 -7.50 1.34 -4.87
C LEU A 53 -7.49 2.54 -3.92
N ASN A 54 -6.58 2.53 -2.95
CA ASN A 54 -6.34 3.66 -2.07
C ASN A 54 -4.88 3.74 -1.64
N VAL A 55 -4.46 4.95 -1.27
CA VAL A 55 -3.11 5.23 -0.79
C VAL A 55 -3.15 6.12 0.44
N SER A 56 -2.13 5.95 1.28
CA SER A 56 -1.84 6.78 2.45
C SER A 56 -0.33 6.92 2.59
N LEU A 57 0.13 7.82 3.46
CA LEU A 57 1.56 7.98 3.80
C LEU A 57 2.19 6.70 4.36
N SER A 58 1.40 5.80 4.92
CA SER A 58 1.88 4.57 5.57
C SER A 58 1.72 3.30 4.73
N GLY A 59 1.00 3.37 3.61
CA GLY A 59 0.65 2.16 2.86
C GLY A 59 -0.42 2.37 1.79
N ALA A 60 -0.66 1.33 1.01
CA ALA A 60 -1.63 1.30 -0.07
C ALA A 60 -2.46 0.02 -0.05
N LEU A 61 -3.70 0.10 -0.52
CA LEU A 61 -4.50 -1.05 -0.90
C LEU A 61 -4.39 -1.24 -2.41
N VAL A 62 -3.98 -2.44 -2.83
CA VAL A 62 -3.80 -2.78 -4.23
C VAL A 62 -4.59 -4.04 -4.58
N GLU A 63 -4.93 -4.17 -5.84
CA GLU A 63 -5.66 -5.30 -6.40
C GLU A 63 -4.86 -5.88 -7.56
N THR A 64 -4.63 -7.19 -7.58
CA THR A 64 -3.88 -7.86 -8.65
C THR A 64 -4.46 -9.23 -8.96
N GLY A 65 -4.28 -9.70 -10.20
CA GLY A 65 -4.69 -11.04 -10.61
C GLY A 65 -3.74 -12.15 -10.14
N SER A 66 -2.59 -11.79 -9.56
CA SER A 66 -1.57 -12.72 -9.10
C SER A 66 -1.63 -12.94 -7.59
N LEU A 67 -1.38 -14.18 -7.16
CA LEU A 67 -1.32 -14.49 -5.74
C LEU A 67 0.04 -14.09 -5.18
N ILE A 68 0.06 -13.10 -4.29
CA ILE A 68 1.25 -12.63 -3.60
C ILE A 68 1.24 -13.17 -2.16
N PRO A 69 2.34 -13.79 -1.67
CA PRO A 69 2.40 -14.27 -0.29
C PRO A 69 2.35 -13.12 0.72
N MET A 70 1.72 -13.37 1.87
CA MET A 70 1.80 -12.45 3.00
C MET A 70 3.22 -12.43 3.58
N GLY A 71 3.67 -11.26 4.03
CA GLY A 71 5.04 -11.03 4.52
C GLY A 71 6.09 -10.91 3.42
N SER A 72 5.70 -10.96 2.14
CA SER A 72 6.63 -10.75 1.04
C SER A 72 7.09 -9.29 0.98
N LEU A 73 8.41 -9.11 0.91
CA LEU A 73 9.05 -7.85 0.60
C LEU A 73 8.94 -7.57 -0.90
N LEU A 74 8.54 -6.35 -1.23
CA LEU A 74 8.30 -5.93 -2.59
C LEU A 74 8.75 -4.50 -2.84
N LYS A 75 9.08 -4.22 -4.10
CA LYS A 75 9.21 -2.88 -4.64
C LYS A 75 7.90 -2.52 -5.34
N TYR A 76 7.26 -1.48 -4.86
CA TYR A 76 6.01 -0.97 -5.39
C TYR A 76 6.27 0.35 -6.10
N SER A 77 5.87 0.43 -7.36
CA SER A 77 6.04 1.60 -8.21
C SER A 77 4.69 2.01 -8.78
N PHE A 78 4.26 3.25 -8.57
CA PHE A 78 2.97 3.73 -9.07
C PHE A 78 3.06 5.20 -9.48
N CYS A 79 2.22 5.60 -10.44
CA CYS A 79 2.13 6.99 -10.88
C CYS A 79 0.89 7.63 -10.26
N MET A 80 1.08 8.73 -9.52
CA MET A 80 -0.04 9.51 -9.02
C MET A 80 -0.61 10.40 -10.14
N PRO A 81 -1.93 10.64 -10.17
CA PRO A 81 -2.52 11.55 -11.15
C PRO A 81 -1.92 12.95 -11.01
N GLY A 82 -1.45 13.52 -12.13
CA GLY A 82 -0.79 14.83 -12.14
C GLY A 82 0.72 14.81 -11.84
N PHE A 83 1.31 13.63 -11.63
CA PHE A 83 2.76 13.46 -11.50
C PHE A 83 3.37 12.81 -12.75
N THR A 84 4.48 13.35 -13.21
CA THR A 84 5.23 12.82 -14.36
C THR A 84 6.22 11.72 -13.94
N ILE A 85 6.57 11.65 -12.65
CA ILE A 85 7.59 10.74 -12.11
C ILE A 85 6.88 9.68 -11.25
N PRO A 86 7.16 8.37 -11.46
CA PRO A 86 6.61 7.31 -10.63
C PRO A 86 7.21 7.35 -9.22
N VAL A 87 6.34 7.15 -8.23
CA VAL A 87 6.71 6.98 -6.83
C VAL A 87 7.19 5.55 -6.64
N ASN A 88 8.38 5.38 -6.05
CA ASN A 88 8.95 4.05 -5.77
C ASN A 88 9.06 3.84 -4.27
N VAL A 89 8.52 2.72 -3.79
CA VAL A 89 8.40 2.40 -2.38
C VAL A 89 8.82 0.97 -2.14
N ILE A 90 9.54 0.70 -1.06
CA ILE A 90 9.75 -0.65 -0.56
C ILE A 90 8.67 -0.93 0.47
N GLY A 91 7.95 -2.03 0.29
CA GLY A 91 6.83 -2.38 1.16
C GLY A 91 6.76 -3.86 1.47
N GLU A 92 5.87 -4.19 2.39
CA GLU A 92 5.56 -5.55 2.79
C GLU A 92 4.05 -5.79 2.71
N VAL A 93 3.67 -6.98 2.24
CA VAL A 93 2.26 -7.40 2.21
C VAL A 93 1.82 -7.79 3.62
N VAL A 94 1.00 -6.95 4.25
CA VAL A 94 0.52 -7.17 5.63
C VAL A 94 -0.87 -7.78 5.71
N ARG A 95 -1.63 -7.74 4.61
CA ARG A 95 -2.99 -8.30 4.55
C ARG A 95 -3.28 -8.75 3.13
N GLY A 96 -3.89 -9.93 2.98
CA GLY A 96 -4.48 -10.38 1.73
C GLY A 96 -5.95 -10.72 1.97
N GLU A 97 -6.85 -10.04 1.27
CA GLU A 97 -8.23 -10.49 1.13
C GLU A 97 -8.27 -11.36 -0.12
N LYS A 98 -8.31 -12.67 0.11
CA LYS A 98 -8.83 -13.61 -0.86
C LYS A 98 -10.33 -13.39 -0.82
N ASP A 99 -10.93 -12.88 -1.89
CA ASP A 99 -12.39 -12.77 -1.98
C ASP A 99 -12.98 -14.17 -1.74
N ASP A 100 -13.42 -14.42 -0.50
CA ASP A 100 -14.16 -15.60 -0.07
C ASP A 100 -15.63 -15.24 0.24
N GLU A 101 -16.10 -14.10 -0.26
CA GLU A 101 -17.53 -13.75 -0.26
C GLU A 101 -18.05 -13.59 -1.69
N ASP A 102 -18.34 -14.73 -2.34
CA ASP A 102 -19.66 -14.94 -2.97
C ASP A 102 -19.81 -16.38 -3.52
N GLU A 103 -19.78 -17.37 -2.62
CA GLU A 103 -20.54 -18.62 -2.83
C GLU A 103 -22.03 -18.46 -2.50
N ARG A 104 -22.56 -17.23 -2.50
CA ARG A 104 -23.99 -16.96 -2.37
C ARG A 104 -24.58 -16.44 -3.68
N LYS A 105 -24.94 -17.40 -4.53
CA LYS A 105 -26.06 -17.33 -5.50
C LYS A 105 -26.03 -16.19 -6.53
N SER A 106 -25.31 -16.37 -7.64
CA SER A 106 -25.81 -15.88 -8.95
C SER A 106 -25.03 -16.44 -10.15
N LYS A 107 -25.71 -17.32 -10.91
CA LYS A 107 -25.64 -17.67 -12.35
C LYS A 107 -24.29 -17.63 -13.11
N PRO A 108 -24.05 -18.58 -14.03
CA PRO A 108 -22.77 -18.68 -14.74
C PRO A 108 -22.70 -17.66 -15.88
N ARG A 109 -21.95 -16.56 -15.73
CA ARG A 109 -21.61 -15.67 -16.86
C ARG A 109 -20.20 -15.10 -16.67
N VAL A 110 -19.32 -15.50 -17.60
CA VAL A 110 -17.94 -15.04 -17.80
C VAL A 110 -16.99 -15.48 -16.67
N LYS A 111 -15.86 -16.12 -17.03
CA LYS A 111 -14.76 -16.38 -16.07
C LYS A 111 -14.18 -15.04 -15.64
N VAL A 112 -14.77 -14.40 -14.63
CA VAL A 112 -14.19 -13.21 -14.01
C VAL A 112 -12.89 -13.70 -13.37
N GLN A 113 -11.77 -13.20 -13.90
CA GLN A 113 -10.45 -13.52 -13.36
C GLN A 113 -10.44 -13.04 -11.91
N LYS A 114 -10.33 -13.99 -10.96
CA LYS A 114 -10.37 -13.71 -9.52
C LYS A 114 -9.24 -12.72 -9.20
N MET A 115 -9.61 -11.49 -8.83
CA MET A 115 -8.65 -10.49 -8.39
C MET A 115 -8.45 -10.64 -6.88
N TYR A 116 -7.22 -10.41 -6.44
CA TYR A 116 -6.81 -10.51 -5.05
C TYR A 116 -6.47 -9.12 -4.53
N ARG A 117 -6.96 -8.78 -3.34
CA ARG A 117 -6.71 -7.48 -2.71
C ARG A 117 -5.64 -7.61 -1.63
N TYR A 118 -4.67 -6.72 -1.66
CA TYR A 118 -3.53 -6.72 -0.75
C TYR A 118 -3.34 -5.36 -0.10
N GLY A 119 -3.19 -5.36 1.23
CA GLY A 119 -2.69 -4.22 1.98
C GLY A 119 -1.17 -4.25 2.02
N ILE A 120 -0.54 -3.23 1.45
CA ILE A 120 0.91 -3.03 1.48
C ILE A 120 1.22 -1.95 2.51
N ILE A 121 2.10 -2.27 3.47
CA ILE A 121 2.69 -1.27 4.35
C ILE A 121 3.97 -0.73 3.71
N PHE A 122 4.19 0.57 3.79
CA PHE A 122 5.41 1.20 3.29
C PHE A 122 6.50 1.11 4.37
N LEU A 123 7.61 0.46 4.03
CA LEU A 123 8.76 0.31 4.92
C LEU A 123 9.80 1.40 4.66
N ASP A 124 10.05 1.69 3.39
CA ASP A 124 11.01 2.70 2.97
C ASP A 124 10.51 3.44 1.74
N MET A 125 10.65 4.77 1.77
CA MET A 125 10.22 5.70 0.74
C MET A 125 11.17 6.88 0.75
N ARG A 126 11.60 7.34 -0.42
CA ARG A 126 12.47 8.51 -0.53
C ARG A 126 11.77 9.75 0.03
N ASP A 127 12.52 10.63 0.68
CA ASP A 127 11.96 11.84 1.28
C ASP A 127 11.31 12.77 0.25
N GLU A 128 11.84 12.82 -0.98
CA GLU A 128 11.24 13.58 -2.07
C GLU A 128 9.88 13.00 -2.47
N ASP A 129 9.79 11.67 -2.59
CA ASP A 129 8.56 10.95 -2.93
C ASP A 129 7.51 11.13 -1.82
N LYS A 130 7.94 11.08 -0.56
CA LYS A 130 7.08 11.31 0.60
C LYS A 130 6.51 12.72 0.60
N LYS A 131 7.34 13.76 0.40
CA LYS A 131 6.89 15.17 0.32
C LYS A 131 5.95 15.40 -0.86
N ALA A 132 6.23 14.78 -2.00
CA ALA A 132 5.36 14.83 -3.17
C ALA A 132 3.98 14.23 -2.87
N MET A 133 3.95 13.08 -2.18
CA MET A 133 2.72 12.44 -1.77
C MET A 133 1.96 13.28 -0.74
N GLU A 134 2.61 13.77 0.32
CA GLU A 134 2.00 14.69 1.29
C GLU A 134 1.37 15.91 0.61
N SER A 135 2.09 16.54 -0.32
CA SER A 135 1.61 17.70 -1.07
C SER A 135 0.38 17.39 -1.93
N TYR A 136 0.36 16.19 -2.52
CA TYR A 136 -0.80 15.72 -3.29
C TYR A 136 -2.02 15.49 -2.40
N LEU A 137 -1.84 14.79 -1.29
CA LEU A 137 -2.92 14.50 -0.35
C LEU A 137 -3.56 15.80 0.16
N ILE A 138 -2.75 16.80 0.54
CA ILE A 138 -3.22 18.12 0.96
C ILE A 138 -3.98 18.84 -0.17
N ARG A 139 -3.53 18.73 -1.43
CA ARG A 139 -4.25 19.31 -2.57
C ARG A 139 -5.61 18.66 -2.79
N CYS A 140 -5.71 17.34 -2.65
CA CYS A 140 -6.97 16.62 -2.77
C CYS A 140 -7.99 17.01 -1.70
N GLN A 141 -7.56 17.35 -0.48
CA GLN A 141 -8.46 17.87 0.56
C GLN A 141 -8.99 19.26 0.29
N ASN A 142 -8.17 20.10 -0.36
CA ASN A 142 -8.49 21.50 -0.60
C ASN A 142 -9.17 21.73 -1.95
N MET A 143 -9.38 20.68 -2.76
CA MET A 143 -10.11 20.82 -4.01
C MET A 143 -11.62 20.79 -3.69
N PRO A 144 -12.38 21.86 -3.96
CA PRO A 144 -13.83 21.81 -3.84
C PRO A 144 -14.36 20.70 -4.78
N PRO A 145 -15.43 19.98 -4.40
CA PRO A 145 -16.06 19.02 -5.30
C PRO A 145 -16.37 19.74 -6.61
N GLN A 146 -15.90 19.20 -7.74
CA GLN A 146 -16.27 19.76 -9.03
C GLN A 146 -17.80 19.70 -9.15
N PRO A 147 -18.47 20.80 -9.53
CA PRO A 147 -19.89 20.76 -9.82
C PRO A 147 -20.11 19.75 -10.96
N ASP A 148 -21.09 18.86 -10.77
CA ASP A 148 -21.46 17.86 -11.77
C ASP A 148 -21.64 18.54 -13.14
N PRO A 149 -21.02 18.04 -14.22
CA PRO A 149 -21.27 18.53 -15.56
C PRO A 149 -22.64 18.01 -16.01
N GLY A 150 -23.72 18.61 -15.52
CA GLY A 150 -25.07 18.21 -15.95
C GLY A 150 -26.25 18.65 -15.07
N ALA A 151 -26.21 19.83 -14.45
CA ALA A 151 -27.39 20.46 -13.85
C ALA A 151 -27.88 21.64 -14.69
#